data_AF-A0A5E6NPM7-F1
#
_entry.id   AF-A0A5E6NPM7-F1
#
_cell.length_a   1.000
_cell.length_b   1.000
_cell.length_c   1.000
_cell.angle_alpha   90.00
_cell.angle_beta   90.00
_cell.angle_gamma   90.00
#
_symmetry.space_group_name_H-M   'P 1'
#
loop_
_entity.id
_entity.type
_entity.pdbx_description
1 polymer ?
#
loop_
_entity_poly.entity_id
_entity_poly.type
_entity_poly.pdbx_seq_one_letter_code
_entity_poly.pdbx_strand_id
1 'polypeptide(L)'
;DGSIKTWGDVYYGGKDAPNAPTDKGYTKVYSTTNAFAALKIDGSIKGWGRAYSGGANSPDDKGYTEIYSNAVAFAALKTDGSIKAWGEPGDGGTNAPDGKGYTKIYSNTYAFAALKADGSIKAWGSSDSGGTNAPDGKGYTKFIQMIMPLLPLKPMAQSRRGVVQILEAQTHPIYPLTKAISRFIQLIKPLLLLKLMAQLHRGVA
;
A
#
# COMPACT_ATOMS: atom_id res chain seq x y z
N ASP A 1 1.05 11.98 -28.07
CA ASP A 1 2.45 11.59 -28.38
C ASP A 1 3.23 11.18 -27.13
N GLY A 2 2.62 11.14 -25.94
CA GLY A 2 3.29 10.81 -24.70
C GLY A 2 4.17 11.93 -24.14
N SER A 3 3.95 13.20 -24.54
CA SER A 3 4.56 14.35 -23.87
C SER A 3 3.95 14.59 -22.49
N ILE A 4 4.74 15.08 -21.53
CA ILE A 4 4.27 15.48 -20.20
C ILE A 4 4.22 17.01 -20.10
N LYS A 5 3.16 17.54 -19.49
CA LYS A 5 3.04 18.95 -19.11
C LYS A 5 2.85 19.03 -17.61
N THR A 6 3.59 19.92 -16.96
CA THR A 6 3.51 20.12 -15.51
C THR A 6 2.91 21.49 -15.19
N TRP A 7 2.20 21.58 -14.06
CA TRP A 7 1.62 22.81 -13.53
C TRP A 7 1.61 22.76 -12.00
N GLY A 8 1.41 23.92 -11.37
CA GLY A 8 1.48 24.06 -9.91
C GLY A 8 2.88 24.36 -9.39
N ASP A 9 3.11 24.06 -8.12
CA ASP A 9 4.31 24.45 -7.38
C ASP A 9 5.57 23.69 -7.85
N VAL A 10 6.61 24.46 -8.18
CA VAL A 10 7.91 23.99 -8.68
C VAL A 10 8.58 22.98 -7.74
N TYR A 11 8.44 23.14 -6.42
CA TYR A 11 9.07 22.27 -5.41
C TYR A 11 8.45 20.87 -5.38
N TYR A 12 7.22 20.73 -5.88
CA TYR A 12 6.47 19.48 -5.88
C TYR A 12 6.33 18.86 -7.26
N GLY A 13 7.13 19.30 -8.24
CA GLY A 13 7.09 18.76 -9.61
C GLY A 13 6.17 19.52 -10.55
N GLY A 14 5.77 20.73 -10.19
CA GLY A 14 4.93 21.62 -10.99
C GLY A 14 5.67 22.31 -12.14
N LYS A 15 5.21 23.51 -12.50
CA LYS A 15 5.77 24.23 -13.65
C LYS A 15 7.24 24.56 -13.42
N ASP A 16 8.06 24.34 -14.44
CA ASP A 16 9.51 24.58 -14.45
C ASP A 16 10.29 23.78 -13.37
N ALA A 17 9.69 22.70 -12.86
CA ALA A 17 10.33 21.85 -11.87
C ALA A 17 11.60 21.18 -12.44
N PRO A 18 12.67 21.06 -11.62
CA PRO A 18 13.88 20.38 -12.05
C PRO A 18 13.58 18.93 -12.42
N ASN A 19 14.22 18.47 -13.50
CA ASN A 19 14.07 17.12 -14.05
C ASN A 19 12.67 16.76 -14.60
N ALA A 20 11.75 17.72 -14.67
CA ALA A 20 10.46 17.51 -15.34
C ALA A 20 10.70 17.00 -16.78
N PRO A 21 10.01 15.94 -17.22
CA PRO A 21 10.23 15.36 -18.54
C PRO A 21 9.94 16.36 -19.67
N THR A 22 10.92 16.56 -20.56
CA THR A 22 10.78 17.40 -21.77
C THR A 22 10.67 16.57 -23.05
N ASP A 23 10.95 15.27 -22.95
CA ASP A 23 10.85 14.30 -24.03
C ASP A 23 9.46 13.66 -24.08
N LYS A 24 9.28 12.75 -25.05
CA LYS A 24 7.98 12.15 -25.40
C LYS A 24 8.01 10.63 -25.22
N GLY A 25 6.89 9.98 -25.50
CA GLY A 25 6.76 8.52 -25.47
C GLY A 25 6.46 7.91 -24.10
N TYR A 26 6.05 8.73 -23.13
CA TYR A 26 5.53 8.23 -21.87
C TYR A 26 4.13 7.65 -22.05
N THR A 27 3.86 6.52 -21.41
CA THR A 27 2.60 5.78 -21.50
C THR A 27 1.82 5.82 -20.19
N LYS A 28 2.49 6.00 -19.04
CA LYS A 28 1.88 6.07 -17.71
C LYS A 28 2.63 7.07 -16.83
N VAL A 29 1.91 7.67 -15.89
CA VAL A 29 2.46 8.56 -14.85
C VAL A 29 1.92 8.12 -13.49
N TYR A 30 2.77 8.17 -12.48
CA TYR A 30 2.52 7.78 -11.10
C TYR A 30 2.97 8.91 -10.18
N SER A 31 2.42 8.95 -8.98
CA SER A 31 2.73 10.00 -8.01
C SER A 31 2.90 9.45 -6.60
N THR A 32 3.81 10.06 -5.86
CA THR A 32 3.80 10.11 -4.39
C THR A 32 3.15 11.42 -3.96
N THR A 33 3.23 11.77 -2.68
CA THR A 33 2.68 13.05 -2.18
C THR A 33 3.37 14.26 -2.81
N ASN A 34 4.67 14.15 -3.14
CA ASN A 34 5.51 15.29 -3.50
C ASN A 34 6.42 15.06 -4.72
N ALA A 35 6.25 13.92 -5.41
CA ALA A 35 7.02 13.59 -6.59
C ALA A 35 6.20 12.75 -7.58
N PHE A 36 6.74 12.63 -8.78
CA PHE A 36 6.15 11.88 -9.87
C PHE A 36 7.17 10.97 -10.53
N ALA A 37 6.68 9.91 -11.16
CA ALA A 37 7.45 9.03 -12.01
C ALA A 37 6.66 8.73 -13.28
N ALA A 38 7.33 8.76 -14.44
CA ALA A 38 6.72 8.43 -15.71
C ALA A 38 7.41 7.23 -16.36
N LEU A 39 6.61 6.35 -16.96
CA LEU A 39 7.04 5.10 -17.58
C LEU A 39 6.85 5.18 -19.10
N LYS A 40 7.84 4.71 -19.86
CA LYS A 40 7.78 4.55 -21.31
C LYS A 40 7.48 3.11 -21.73
N ILE A 41 7.18 2.92 -23.02
CA ILE A 41 6.90 1.60 -23.60
C ILE A 41 8.11 0.65 -23.58
N ASP A 42 9.33 1.17 -23.67
CA ASP A 42 10.57 0.38 -23.52
C ASP A 42 10.90 0.07 -22.06
N GLY A 43 10.05 0.53 -21.14
CA GLY A 43 10.18 0.35 -19.71
C GLY A 43 11.19 1.28 -19.06
N SER A 44 11.66 2.36 -19.70
CA SER A 44 12.49 3.38 -19.00
C SER A 44 11.63 4.24 -18.08
N ILE A 45 12.19 4.68 -16.95
CA ILE A 45 11.51 5.52 -15.95
C ILE A 45 12.17 6.88 -15.84
N LYS A 46 11.36 7.94 -15.70
CA LYS A 46 11.82 9.29 -15.36
C LYS A 46 11.11 9.80 -14.10
N GLY A 47 11.86 10.07 -13.04
CA GLY A 47 11.37 10.72 -11.83
C GLY A 47 11.58 12.25 -11.83
N TRP A 48 10.66 12.99 -11.19
CA TRP A 48 10.80 14.43 -10.92
C TRP A 48 9.99 14.88 -9.69
N GLY A 49 10.26 16.08 -9.17
CA GLY A 49 9.68 16.60 -7.93
C GLY A 49 10.64 16.49 -6.74
N ARG A 50 10.13 16.37 -5.51
CA ARG A 50 11.00 16.27 -4.31
C ARG A 50 11.86 15.02 -4.33
N ALA A 51 13.18 15.20 -4.23
CA ALA A 51 14.15 14.11 -4.22
C ALA A 51 13.85 13.04 -3.15
N TYR A 52 13.58 13.47 -1.91
CA TYR A 52 13.25 12.59 -0.78
C TYR A 52 11.96 11.77 -1.01
N SER A 53 11.05 12.25 -1.85
CA SER A 53 9.79 11.56 -2.17
C SER A 53 9.87 10.73 -3.47
N GLY A 54 11.08 10.48 -3.98
CA GLY A 54 11.31 9.72 -5.20
C GLY A 54 11.35 10.56 -6.49
N GLY A 55 11.45 11.88 -6.38
CA GLY A 55 11.66 12.79 -7.51
C GLY A 55 13.09 12.78 -8.06
N ALA A 56 13.99 12.04 -7.42
CA ALA A 56 15.36 11.78 -7.85
C ALA A 56 15.66 10.28 -7.73
N ASN A 57 16.75 9.84 -8.36
CA ASN A 57 17.26 8.47 -8.30
C ASN A 57 16.27 7.41 -8.80
N SER A 58 15.40 7.77 -9.76
CA SER A 58 14.66 6.77 -10.52
C SER A 58 15.64 5.84 -11.25
N PRO A 59 15.34 4.53 -11.40
CA PRO A 59 16.21 3.59 -12.09
C PRO A 59 16.59 4.06 -13.49
N ASP A 60 17.86 3.84 -13.88
CA ASP A 60 18.43 4.22 -15.18
C ASP A 60 18.34 3.10 -16.23
N ASP A 61 17.99 1.89 -15.80
CA ASP A 61 17.77 0.74 -16.65
C ASP A 61 16.32 0.64 -17.18
N LYS A 62 16.10 -0.34 -18.05
CA LYS A 62 14.84 -0.52 -18.80
C LYS A 62 14.14 -1.83 -18.46
N GLY A 63 12.98 -2.04 -19.09
CA GLY A 63 12.19 -3.27 -18.97
C GLY A 63 11.21 -3.30 -17.80
N TYR A 64 10.93 -2.15 -17.17
CA TYR A 64 9.86 -2.02 -16.19
C TYR A 64 8.50 -2.02 -16.88
N THR A 65 7.53 -2.70 -16.29
CA THR A 65 6.17 -2.83 -16.82
C THR A 65 5.14 -2.08 -15.99
N GLU A 66 5.41 -1.86 -14.71
CA GLU A 66 4.51 -1.19 -13.78
C GLU A 66 5.29 -0.49 -12.68
N ILE A 67 4.76 0.63 -12.19
CA ILE A 67 5.27 1.34 -11.01
C ILE A 67 4.16 1.35 -9.95
N TYR A 68 4.55 1.20 -8.70
CA TYR A 68 3.71 1.29 -7.53
C TYR A 68 4.26 2.40 -6.64
N SER A 69 3.39 3.14 -5.97
CA SER A 69 3.79 4.22 -5.07
C SER A 69 3.15 4.06 -3.70
N ASN A 70 3.85 4.55 -2.68
CA ASN A 70 3.28 4.88 -1.39
C ASN A 70 3.32 6.41 -1.19
N ALA A 71 3.24 6.91 0.04
CA ALA A 71 3.24 8.34 0.30
C ALA A 71 4.54 9.06 -0.14
N VAL A 72 5.69 8.38 -0.11
CA VAL A 72 7.03 8.99 -0.24
C VAL A 72 8.06 8.15 -1.02
N ALA A 73 7.68 6.99 -1.54
CA ALA A 73 8.54 6.08 -2.27
C ALA A 73 7.82 5.41 -3.43
N PHE A 74 8.61 4.89 -4.36
CA PHE A 74 8.16 4.12 -5.51
C PHE A 74 8.84 2.74 -5.55
N ALA A 75 8.16 1.78 -6.17
CA ALA A 75 8.68 0.48 -6.52
C ALA A 75 8.28 0.12 -7.96
N ALA A 76 9.22 -0.25 -8.80
CA ALA A 76 9.00 -0.65 -10.18
C ALA A 76 9.23 -2.15 -10.38
N LEU A 77 8.34 -2.79 -11.13
CA LEU A 77 8.33 -4.22 -11.42
C LEU A 77 8.70 -4.47 -12.89
N LYS A 78 9.61 -5.41 -13.15
CA LYS A 78 9.95 -5.88 -14.50
C LYS A 78 9.17 -7.11 -14.92
N THR A 79 9.19 -7.42 -16.21
CA THR A 79 8.56 -8.64 -16.78
C THR A 79 9.10 -9.94 -16.18
N ASP A 80 10.39 -9.98 -15.83
CA ASP A 80 10.99 -11.14 -15.16
C ASP A 80 10.65 -11.22 -13.67
N GLY A 81 9.88 -10.25 -13.18
CA GLY A 81 9.46 -10.15 -11.80
C GLY A 81 10.54 -9.65 -10.84
N SER A 82 11.61 -9.02 -11.32
CA SER A 82 12.54 -8.27 -10.46
C SER A 82 11.99 -6.88 -10.09
N ILE A 83 12.41 -6.37 -8.93
CA ILE A 83 11.90 -5.12 -8.35
C ILE A 83 13.04 -4.15 -8.08
N LYS A 84 12.82 -2.85 -8.36
CA LYS A 84 13.64 -1.74 -7.86
C LYS A 84 12.78 -0.75 -7.10
N ALA A 85 13.29 -0.22 -6.00
CA ALA A 85 12.64 0.84 -5.24
C ALA A 85 13.54 2.07 -5.13
N TRP A 86 12.91 3.23 -4.99
CA TRP A 86 13.57 4.53 -4.79
C TRP A 86 12.64 5.49 -4.06
N GLY A 87 13.20 6.59 -3.53
CA GLY A 87 12.53 7.53 -2.65
C GLY A 87 12.98 7.35 -1.21
N GLU A 88 12.08 7.55 -0.25
CA GLU A 88 12.49 7.59 1.16
C GLU A 88 12.94 6.23 1.71
N PRO A 89 14.20 6.06 2.17
CA PRO A 89 14.70 4.75 2.62
C PRO A 89 13.90 4.11 3.76
N GLY A 90 13.47 4.89 4.77
CA GLY A 90 12.71 4.39 5.91
C GLY A 90 11.33 3.84 5.55
N ASP A 91 10.76 4.35 4.44
CA ASP A 91 9.41 4.06 4.00
C ASP A 91 9.40 3.25 2.69
N GLY A 92 10.42 2.42 2.47
CA GLY A 92 10.46 1.44 1.39
C GLY A 92 11.03 1.94 0.07
N GLY A 93 11.67 3.12 0.06
CA GLY A 93 12.50 3.60 -1.04
C GLY A 93 13.82 2.84 -1.20
N THR A 94 14.15 1.94 -0.28
CA THR A 94 15.29 1.02 -0.36
C THR A 94 14.88 -0.38 0.09
N ASN A 95 15.79 -1.36 -0.04
CA ASN A 95 15.61 -2.74 0.43
C ASN A 95 14.40 -3.48 -0.16
N ALA A 96 14.06 -3.15 -1.41
CA ALA A 96 13.16 -4.00 -2.19
C ALA A 96 13.72 -5.43 -2.24
N PRO A 97 12.86 -6.46 -2.23
CA PRO A 97 13.32 -7.84 -2.19
C PRO A 97 14.07 -8.23 -3.46
N ASP A 98 15.20 -8.92 -3.27
CA ASP A 98 15.98 -9.45 -4.37
C ASP A 98 15.30 -10.65 -5.06
N GLY A 99 15.77 -10.92 -6.27
CA GLY A 99 15.36 -12.07 -7.07
C GLY A 99 14.28 -11.74 -8.10
N LYS A 100 13.63 -12.80 -8.59
CA LYS A 100 12.70 -12.78 -9.72
C LYS A 100 11.38 -13.48 -9.39
N GLY A 101 10.43 -13.38 -10.31
CA GLY A 101 9.14 -14.08 -10.25
C GLY A 101 8.09 -13.40 -9.37
N TYR A 102 8.31 -12.15 -8.94
CA TYR A 102 7.23 -11.33 -8.40
C TYR A 102 6.27 -10.95 -9.52
N THR A 103 4.98 -11.05 -9.22
CA THR A 103 3.90 -10.84 -10.19
C THR A 103 3.10 -9.58 -9.91
N LYS A 104 3.13 -9.13 -8.65
CA LYS A 104 2.40 -7.94 -8.22
C LYS A 104 3.02 -7.34 -6.98
N ILE A 105 2.94 -6.01 -6.88
CA ILE A 105 3.28 -5.25 -5.69
C ILE A 105 2.01 -4.60 -5.15
N TYR A 106 1.94 -4.46 -3.84
CA TYR A 106 0.93 -3.74 -3.10
C TYR A 106 1.63 -2.72 -2.22
N SER A 107 1.01 -1.57 -2.00
CA SER A 107 1.52 -0.52 -1.11
C SER A 107 0.47 -0.14 -0.08
N ASN A 108 0.94 0.31 1.08
CA ASN A 108 0.16 1.13 2.00
C ASN A 108 0.84 2.49 2.12
N THR A 109 0.60 3.26 3.19
CA THR A 109 1.18 4.60 3.34
C THR A 109 2.71 4.61 3.34
N TYR A 110 3.37 3.63 3.97
CA TYR A 110 4.83 3.67 4.24
C TYR A 110 5.56 2.33 3.99
N ALA A 111 4.88 1.34 3.43
CA ALA A 111 5.43 0.02 3.17
C ALA A 111 4.90 -0.58 1.86
N PHE A 112 5.61 -1.60 1.39
CA PHE A 112 5.26 -2.38 0.22
C PHE A 112 5.27 -3.88 0.52
N ALA A 113 4.51 -4.64 -0.26
CA ALA A 113 4.51 -6.08 -0.26
C ALA A 113 4.48 -6.62 -1.70
N ALA A 114 5.36 -7.55 -2.02
CA ALA A 114 5.46 -8.21 -3.32
C ALA A 114 5.01 -9.65 -3.23
N LEU A 115 4.23 -10.08 -4.22
CA LEU A 115 3.61 -11.40 -4.31
C LEU A 115 4.18 -12.18 -5.50
N LYS A 116 4.64 -13.41 -5.27
CA LYS A 116 5.02 -14.35 -6.34
C LYS A 116 3.84 -15.23 -6.78
N ALA A 117 3.99 -15.86 -7.94
CA ALA A 117 3.00 -16.79 -8.49
C ALA A 117 2.75 -18.02 -7.58
N ASP A 118 3.75 -18.45 -6.82
CA ASP A 118 3.59 -19.53 -5.82
C ASP A 118 2.89 -19.07 -4.52
N GLY A 119 2.49 -17.80 -4.49
CA GLY A 119 1.84 -17.15 -3.37
C GLY A 119 2.78 -16.73 -2.25
N SER A 120 4.11 -16.85 -2.42
CA SER A 120 5.05 -16.31 -1.43
C SER A 120 5.04 -14.78 -1.42
N ILE A 121 5.18 -14.22 -0.22
CA ILE A 121 5.13 -12.77 0.02
C ILE A 121 6.46 -12.30 0.59
N LYS A 122 6.92 -11.12 0.13
CA LYS A 122 7.95 -10.34 0.83
C LYS A 122 7.43 -8.93 1.08
N ALA A 123 7.69 -8.39 2.25
CA ALA A 123 7.35 -7.01 2.62
C ALA A 123 8.64 -6.23 2.91
N TRP A 124 8.60 -4.92 2.66
CA TRP A 124 9.68 -3.98 2.97
C TRP A 124 9.13 -2.57 3.24
N GLY A 125 9.97 -1.70 3.81
CA GLY A 125 9.60 -0.35 4.26
C GLY A 125 9.35 -0.30 5.77
N SER A 126 8.55 0.67 6.22
CA SER A 126 8.36 0.95 7.65
C SER A 126 7.84 -0.27 8.41
N SER A 127 8.56 -0.69 9.46
CA SER A 127 8.17 -1.82 10.33
C SER A 127 6.82 -1.58 10.99
N ASP A 128 6.55 -0.33 11.38
CA ASP A 128 5.28 0.06 12.00
C ASP A 128 4.11 0.02 11.01
N SER A 129 4.41 0.03 9.71
CA SER A 129 3.41 -0.08 8.65
C SER A 129 3.37 -1.46 8.01
N GLY A 130 3.96 -2.48 8.64
CA GLY A 130 3.94 -3.85 8.09
C GLY A 130 4.95 -4.09 6.97
N GLY A 131 6.00 -3.25 6.88
CA GLY A 131 7.17 -3.49 6.03
C GLY A 131 8.06 -4.63 6.52
N THR A 132 7.72 -5.29 7.63
CA THR A 132 8.41 -6.47 8.17
C THR A 132 7.40 -7.57 8.52
N ASN A 133 7.90 -8.79 8.76
CA ASN A 133 7.10 -9.95 9.19
C ASN A 133 6.02 -10.38 8.18
N ALA A 134 6.37 -10.38 6.89
CA ALA A 134 5.55 -11.05 5.87
C ALA A 134 5.34 -12.53 6.23
N PRO A 135 4.16 -13.12 5.96
CA PRO A 135 3.93 -14.54 6.16
C PRO A 135 4.98 -15.39 5.42
N ASP A 136 5.43 -16.47 6.05
CA ASP A 136 6.34 -17.47 5.47
C ASP A 136 5.61 -18.56 4.66
N GLY A 137 4.28 -18.56 4.69
CA GLY A 137 3.42 -19.49 3.95
C GLY A 137 3.37 -19.24 2.42
N LYS A 138 2.79 -20.21 1.72
CA LYS A 138 2.52 -20.18 0.27
C LYS A 138 1.01 -20.23 0.00
N GLY A 139 0.62 -19.98 -1.26
CA GLY A 139 -0.79 -20.07 -1.68
C GLY A 139 -1.63 -18.82 -1.40
N TYR A 140 -1.02 -17.71 -0.98
CA TYR A 140 -1.69 -16.42 -0.99
C TYR A 140 -1.89 -15.97 -2.44
N THR A 141 -3.14 -15.82 -2.88
CA THR A 141 -3.41 -15.48 -4.29
C THR A 141 -3.63 -13.98 -4.51
N LYS A 142 -4.10 -13.27 -3.48
CA LYS A 142 -4.35 -11.83 -3.50
C LYS A 142 -4.27 -11.27 -2.07
N PHE A 143 -3.83 -10.01 -1.95
CA PHE A 143 -4.12 -9.23 -0.75
C PHE A 143 -5.56 -8.71 -0.87
N ILE A 144 -6.41 -9.03 0.11
CA ILE A 144 -7.76 -8.47 0.19
C ILE A 144 -7.68 -7.19 1.02
N GLN A 145 -7.94 -6.05 0.39
CA GLN A 145 -8.19 -4.82 1.12
C GLN A 145 -9.61 -4.87 1.67
N MET A 146 -9.74 -4.97 2.99
CA MET A 146 -11.04 -5.07 3.65
C MET A 146 -11.66 -3.66 3.73
N ILE A 147 -12.35 -3.22 2.68
CA ILE A 147 -13.13 -1.98 2.71
C ILE A 147 -14.46 -2.24 3.40
N MET A 148 -14.46 -2.62 4.68
CA MET A 148 -15.62 -2.54 5.58
C MET A 148 -15.13 -2.54 7.04
N PRO A 149 -15.56 -1.60 7.90
CA PRO A 149 -15.43 -1.83 9.33
C PRO A 149 -16.34 -3.02 9.69
N LEU A 150 -15.77 -4.06 10.32
CA LEU A 150 -16.58 -5.09 10.97
C LEU A 150 -17.55 -4.37 11.91
N LEU A 151 -18.86 -4.51 11.69
CA LEU A 151 -19.83 -4.16 12.71
C LEU A 151 -19.47 -4.96 13.98
N PRO A 152 -19.40 -4.33 15.17
CA PRO A 152 -19.19 -5.08 16.39
C PRO A 152 -20.27 -6.14 16.48
N LEU A 153 -19.88 -7.41 16.51
CA LEU A 153 -20.79 -8.52 16.79
C LEU A 153 -21.42 -8.22 18.14
N LYS A 154 -22.71 -7.87 18.15
CA LYS A 154 -23.47 -7.77 19.39
C LYS A 154 -23.37 -9.13 20.09
N PRO A 155 -22.97 -9.20 21.36
CA PRO A 155 -23.14 -10.42 22.13
C PRO A 155 -24.63 -10.73 22.15
N MET A 156 -25.03 -11.78 21.46
CA MET A 156 -26.39 -12.27 21.53
C MET A 156 -26.50 -12.94 22.90
N ALA A 157 -27.18 -12.27 23.84
CA ALA A 157 -27.33 -12.75 25.21
C ALA A 157 -28.01 -14.13 25.18
N GLN A 158 -27.24 -15.19 25.43
CA GLN A 158 -27.79 -16.52 25.62
C GLN A 158 -28.36 -16.58 27.04
N SER A 159 -29.67 -16.87 27.11
CA SER A 159 -30.44 -16.97 28.34
C SER A 159 -29.76 -17.90 29.36
N ARG A 160 -29.56 -17.41 30.58
CA ARG A 160 -29.00 -18.18 31.68
C ARG A 160 -29.99 -19.26 32.14
N ARG A 161 -29.82 -20.49 31.68
CA ARG A 161 -30.12 -21.68 32.49
C ARG A 161 -29.01 -22.71 32.27
N GLY A 162 -28.40 -23.09 33.38
CA GLY A 162 -27.06 -23.61 33.44
C GLY A 162 -26.84 -24.93 32.70
N VAL A 163 -25.66 -25.02 32.08
CA VAL A 163 -24.81 -26.20 31.99
C VAL A 163 -23.39 -25.67 31.90
N VAL A 164 -22.47 -26.20 32.70
CA VAL A 164 -21.03 -25.96 32.52
C VAL A 164 -20.63 -26.62 31.21
N GLN A 165 -20.49 -25.84 30.14
CA GLN A 165 -19.74 -26.27 28.96
C GLN A 165 -18.41 -25.52 28.97
N ILE A 166 -17.35 -26.30 29.17
CA ILE A 166 -15.99 -25.93 28.82
C ILE A 166 -16.06 -25.45 27.37
N LEU A 167 -15.88 -24.14 27.15
CA LEU A 167 -15.72 -23.62 25.81
C LEU A 167 -14.32 -24.09 25.37
N GLU A 168 -14.24 -25.28 24.79
CA GLU A 168 -13.17 -25.59 23.86
C GLU A 168 -13.23 -24.50 22.81
N ALA A 169 -12.33 -23.52 22.93
CA ALA A 169 -12.08 -22.59 21.85
C ALA A 169 -11.59 -23.44 20.69
N GLN A 170 -12.49 -23.84 19.80
CA GLN A 170 -12.13 -24.39 18.51
C GLN A 170 -11.18 -23.38 17.89
N THR A 171 -9.91 -23.75 17.87
CA THR A 171 -8.80 -23.07 17.25
C THR A 171 -9.03 -23.13 15.75
N HIS A 172 -9.96 -22.30 15.28
CA HIS A 172 -10.21 -22.13 13.87
C HIS A 172 -8.90 -21.68 13.20
N PRO A 173 -8.54 -22.23 12.03
CA PRO A 173 -7.31 -21.93 11.29
C PRO A 173 -7.23 -20.48 10.75
N ILE A 174 -8.11 -19.60 11.24
CA ILE A 174 -8.27 -18.21 10.83
C ILE A 174 -7.45 -17.27 11.74
N TYR A 175 -7.05 -17.71 12.93
CA TYR A 175 -6.33 -16.88 13.91
C TYR A 175 -4.86 -16.53 13.54
N PRO A 176 -4.11 -17.37 12.80
CA PRO A 176 -2.79 -16.98 12.29
C PRO A 176 -2.86 -15.98 11.12
N LEU A 177 -3.98 -15.97 10.36
CA LEU A 177 -4.17 -15.06 9.23
C LEU A 177 -4.39 -13.60 9.66
N THR A 178 -4.94 -13.34 10.84
CA THR A 178 -5.27 -11.98 11.29
C THR A 178 -4.05 -11.17 11.74
N LYS A 179 -2.94 -11.80 12.16
CA LYS A 179 -1.78 -11.07 12.70
C LYS A 179 -0.82 -10.53 11.64
N ALA A 180 -0.67 -11.22 10.51
CA ALA A 180 0.23 -10.79 9.43
C ALA A 180 -0.47 -9.94 8.34
N ILE A 181 -1.79 -10.05 8.21
CA ILE A 181 -2.55 -9.40 7.11
C ILE A 181 -3.13 -8.03 7.56
N SER A 182 -3.24 -7.75 8.87
CA SER A 182 -3.92 -6.56 9.39
C SER A 182 -3.34 -5.21 8.92
N ARG A 183 -2.04 -5.10 8.65
CA ARG A 183 -1.38 -3.81 8.34
C ARG A 183 -1.39 -3.40 6.86
N PHE A 184 -1.65 -4.32 5.92
CA PHE A 184 -2.02 -3.97 4.53
C PHE A 184 -3.55 -3.84 4.35
N ILE A 185 -4.33 -4.27 5.35
CA ILE A 185 -5.80 -4.17 5.38
C ILE A 185 -6.27 -2.79 5.88
N GLN A 186 -5.56 -2.14 6.81
CA GLN A 186 -6.01 -0.89 7.39
C GLN A 186 -5.33 0.32 6.75
N LEU A 187 -6.07 1.12 5.98
CA LEU A 187 -6.28 2.56 6.22
C LEU A 187 -6.98 3.25 5.02
N ILE A 188 -8.26 3.58 5.20
CA ILE A 188 -8.81 4.88 4.77
C ILE A 188 -9.51 5.45 6.02
N LYS A 189 -9.08 6.62 6.52
CA LYS A 189 -9.65 7.30 7.70
C LYS A 189 -10.80 8.24 7.27
N PRO A 190 -11.63 8.76 8.19
CA PRO A 190 -13.01 8.34 8.46
C PRO A 190 -14.07 9.32 7.93
N LEU A 191 -15.32 8.90 7.75
CA LEU A 191 -16.48 9.78 7.57
C LEU A 191 -17.68 9.10 8.26
N LEU A 192 -18.57 9.71 9.03
CA LEU A 192 -18.83 11.11 9.40
C LEU A 192 -19.61 11.01 10.73
N LEU A 193 -19.36 11.91 11.68
CA LEU A 193 -20.07 11.99 12.96
C LEU A 193 -21.59 12.15 12.68
N LEU A 194 -22.40 11.08 12.84
CA LEU A 194 -23.84 11.25 12.83
C LEU A 194 -24.23 11.89 14.18
N LYS A 195 -24.69 13.14 14.11
CA LYS A 195 -25.21 13.96 15.20
C LYS A 195 -25.92 13.11 16.28
N LEU A 196 -25.52 13.33 17.53
CA LEU A 196 -26.29 12.97 18.71
C LEU A 196 -27.65 13.68 18.60
N MET A 197 -28.71 12.99 18.18
CA MET A 197 -30.08 13.45 18.36
C MET A 197 -30.42 13.29 19.85
N ALA A 198 -30.66 14.43 20.49
CA ALA A 198 -30.90 14.59 21.91
C ALA A 198 -31.94 13.60 22.46
N GLN A 199 -31.60 12.90 23.54
CA GLN A 199 -32.60 12.39 24.48
C GLN A 199 -32.82 13.48 25.53
N LEU A 200 -33.86 14.28 25.29
CA LEU A 200 -34.41 15.24 26.23
C LEU A 200 -34.80 14.48 27.52
N HIS A 201 -34.02 14.62 28.58
CA HIS A 201 -34.48 14.21 29.91
C HIS A 201 -35.59 15.18 30.33
N ARG A 202 -36.84 14.73 30.25
CA ARG A 202 -37.87 15.19 31.19
C ARG A 202 -38.07 14.08 32.20
N GLY A 203 -37.60 14.34 33.42
CA GLY A 203 -38.16 13.67 34.59
C GLY A 203 -39.63 14.06 34.73
N VAL A 204 -40.40 13.15 35.33
CA VAL A 204 -41.37 13.33 36.41
C VAL A 204 -42.28 12.09 36.39
N ALA A 205 -42.19 11.30 37.44
CA ALA A 205 -43.32 10.89 38.28
C ALA A 205 -42.76 10.50 39.64
#